data_AF-A0A377M0E2-F1
#
_entry.id   AF-A0A377M0E2-F1
#
_cell.length_a   1.000
_cell.length_b   1.000
_cell.length_c   1.000
_cell.angle_alpha   90.00
_cell.angle_beta   90.00
_cell.angle_gamma   90.00
#
_symmetry.space_group_name_H-M   'P 1'
#
loop_
_entity.id
_entity.type
_entity.pdbx_description
1 polymer ?
#
loop_
_entity_poly.entity_id
_entity_poly.type
_entity_poly.pdbx_seq_one_letter_code
_entity_poly.pdbx_strand_id
1 'polypeptide(L)'
;MSPQGTLTAKDVKPTTSKQVEGGVKYLLADYATTFTASVFNIRQKNVVTSDPGFLNYSQTGEVESKGAELSIVSRPADNVTLIANYAYTHLINTEDDKYQGKRPTQVPENAFNLWGDYTFDNTPLRGLMLGAGARYTGPMEISPNNDAGKLGGTMQYDLAASYRMGEILPSLEGLTLKASAQNITNKETLTCYDATNCWIGRDRTYQLGASYSF
;
A
#
# COMPACT_ATOMS: atom_id res chain seq x y z
N MET A 1 -39.75 -15.74 16.80
CA MET A 1 -40.16 -15.48 15.42
C MET A 1 -38.91 -15.47 14.57
N SER A 2 -38.83 -16.35 13.58
CA SER A 2 -37.67 -16.48 12.70
C SER A 2 -37.61 -15.28 11.75
N PRO A 3 -36.47 -14.58 11.62
CA PRO A 3 -36.36 -13.46 10.69
C PRO A 3 -36.41 -13.97 9.24
N GLN A 4 -37.42 -13.51 8.51
CA GLN A 4 -37.75 -13.89 7.14
C GLN A 4 -37.04 -13.00 6.10
N GLY A 5 -35.72 -12.88 6.22
CA GLY A 5 -34.87 -12.11 5.31
C GLY A 5 -33.84 -12.97 4.59
N THR A 6 -34.28 -13.98 3.85
CA THR A 6 -33.35 -14.89 3.16
C THR A 6 -32.95 -14.28 1.82
N LEU A 7 -31.92 -13.43 1.79
CA LEU A 7 -31.11 -13.37 0.57
C LEU A 7 -30.36 -14.69 0.49
N THR A 8 -30.90 -15.62 -0.29
CA THR A 8 -30.13 -16.80 -0.66
C THR A 8 -29.04 -16.36 -1.62
N ALA A 9 -27.96 -17.14 -1.77
CA ALA A 9 -26.91 -16.86 -2.77
C ALA A 9 -27.45 -16.72 -4.22
N LYS A 10 -28.73 -17.04 -4.48
CA LYS A 10 -29.42 -16.81 -5.76
C LYS A 10 -30.00 -15.41 -5.93
N ASP A 11 -30.15 -14.62 -4.86
CA ASP A 11 -30.85 -13.33 -4.87
C ASP A 11 -29.90 -12.12 -4.87
N VAL A 12 -28.61 -12.35 -4.58
CA VAL A 12 -27.54 -11.35 -4.72
C VAL A 12 -27.15 -11.23 -6.20
N LYS A 13 -27.28 -10.03 -6.76
CA LYS A 13 -26.73 -9.69 -8.07
C LYS A 13 -25.20 -9.77 -8.01
N PRO A 14 -24.49 -10.03 -9.10
CA PRO A 14 -23.04 -9.86 -9.10
C PRO A 14 -22.68 -8.39 -8.83
N THR A 15 -21.65 -8.17 -8.02
CA THR A 15 -21.01 -6.86 -7.93
C THR A 15 -20.32 -6.58 -9.27
N THR A 16 -20.63 -5.44 -9.87
CA THR A 16 -20.09 -5.04 -11.18
C THR A 16 -19.27 -3.78 -11.04
N SER A 17 -18.23 -3.63 -11.86
CA SER A 17 -17.37 -2.45 -11.87
C SER A 17 -17.29 -1.86 -13.27
N LYS A 18 -17.34 -0.52 -13.35
CA LYS A 18 -17.04 0.25 -14.56
C LYS A 18 -15.91 1.22 -14.24
N GLN A 19 -14.88 1.23 -15.09
CA GLN A 19 -13.71 2.08 -14.92
C GLN A 19 -13.44 2.85 -16.21
N VAL A 20 -13.04 4.11 -16.03
CA VAL A 20 -12.41 4.93 -17.06
C VAL A 20 -11.07 5.39 -16.49
N GLU A 21 -10.00 5.20 -17.26
CA GLU A 21 -8.64 5.57 -16.87
C GLU A 21 -7.94 6.24 -18.04
N GLY A 22 -7.14 7.26 -17.74
CA GLY A 22 -6.25 7.91 -18.69
C GLY A 22 -4.89 8.13 -18.04
N GLY A 23 -3.81 7.93 -18.80
CA GLY A 23 -2.48 8.05 -18.24
C GLY A 23 -1.39 8.11 -19.30
N VAL A 24 -0.19 8.41 -18.83
CA VAL A 24 1.05 8.41 -19.60
C VAL A 24 2.02 7.42 -19.00
N LYS A 25 2.71 6.68 -19.87
CA LYS A 25 3.82 5.83 -19.50
C LYS A 25 5.01 6.19 -20.36
N TYR A 26 6.14 6.38 -19.72
CA TYR A 26 7.36 6.80 -20.39
C TYR A 26 8.56 5.99 -19.91
N LEU A 27 9.43 5.64 -20.84
CA LEU A 27 10.68 4.93 -20.60
C LEU A 27 11.83 5.82 -21.07
N LEU A 28 12.66 6.28 -20.14
CA LEU A 28 13.93 6.92 -20.43
C LEU A 28 15.01 5.84 -20.47
N ALA A 29 15.55 5.56 -21.65
CA ALA A 29 16.54 4.51 -21.85
C ALA A 29 17.82 4.74 -21.04
N ASP A 30 18.30 5.99 -20.99
CA ASP A 30 19.60 6.37 -20.44
C ASP A 30 19.79 6.03 -18.94
N TYR A 31 18.68 5.84 -18.21
CA TYR A 31 18.69 5.52 -16.77
C TYR A 31 17.77 4.35 -16.41
N ALA A 32 17.35 3.58 -17.42
CA ALA A 32 16.28 2.58 -17.30
C ALA A 32 15.06 3.11 -16.51
N THR A 33 14.76 4.41 -16.61
CA THR A 33 13.73 5.05 -15.79
C THR A 33 12.38 4.77 -16.41
N THR A 34 11.51 4.12 -15.65
CA THR A 34 10.09 4.02 -15.99
C THR A 34 9.32 5.03 -15.16
N PHE A 35 8.56 5.88 -15.85
CA PHE A 35 7.64 6.84 -15.28
C PHE A 35 6.22 6.47 -15.72
N THR A 36 5.28 6.41 -14.78
CA THR A 36 3.86 6.24 -15.07
C THR A 36 3.07 7.26 -14.27
N ALA A 37 2.12 7.93 -14.92
CA ALA A 37 1.14 8.77 -14.26
C ALA A 37 -0.24 8.47 -14.83
N SER A 38 -1.24 8.26 -13.98
CA SER A 38 -2.60 7.96 -14.40
C SER A 38 -3.62 8.71 -13.53
N VAL A 39 -4.80 8.91 -14.10
CA VAL A 39 -6.00 9.34 -13.39
C VAL A 39 -7.12 8.35 -13.71
N PHE A 40 -7.93 8.04 -12.71
CA PHE A 40 -8.96 7.03 -12.83
C PHE A 40 -10.28 7.47 -12.21
N ASN A 41 -11.37 6.89 -12.70
CA ASN A 41 -12.69 6.89 -12.09
C ASN A 41 -13.26 5.48 -12.18
N ILE A 42 -13.54 4.89 -11.03
CA ILE A 42 -14.07 3.53 -10.87
C ILE A 42 -15.41 3.64 -10.14
N ARG A 43 -16.44 2.98 -10.68
CA ARG A 43 -17.75 2.84 -10.03
C ARG A 43 -18.08 1.38 -9.86
N GLN A 44 -18.27 0.97 -8.61
CA GLN A 44 -18.67 -0.37 -8.25
C GLN A 44 -20.13 -0.36 -7.81
N LYS A 45 -20.96 -1.17 -8.47
CA LYS A 45 -22.40 -1.31 -8.20
C LYS A 45 -22.72 -2.69 -7.64
N ASN A 46 -23.85 -2.76 -6.94
CA ASN A 46 -24.28 -3.94 -6.21
C ASN A 46 -23.22 -4.34 -5.17
N VAL A 47 -22.69 -3.38 -4.42
CA VAL A 47 -21.88 -3.66 -3.23
C VAL A 47 -22.83 -4.14 -2.13
N VAL A 48 -22.47 -5.23 -1.47
CA VAL A 48 -23.26 -5.77 -0.36
C VAL A 48 -23.05 -4.89 0.85
N THR A 49 -24.13 -4.33 1.38
CA THR A 49 -24.16 -3.55 2.62
C THR A 49 -24.83 -4.40 3.69
N SER A 50 -24.22 -4.47 4.88
CA SER A 50 -24.78 -5.22 6.01
C SER A 50 -25.71 -4.33 6.82
N ASP A 51 -26.94 -4.78 7.03
CA ASP A 51 -27.87 -4.18 7.98
C ASP A 51 -27.33 -4.35 9.43
N PRO A 52 -27.40 -3.33 10.31
CA PRO A 52 -27.05 -3.43 11.73
C PRO A 52 -27.74 -4.56 12.52
N GLY A 53 -28.76 -5.22 11.97
CA GLY A 53 -29.35 -6.42 12.56
C GLY A 53 -28.65 -7.75 12.23
N PHE A 54 -27.72 -7.81 11.26
CA PHE A 54 -27.17 -9.06 10.66
C PHE A 54 -28.25 -10.01 10.07
N LEU A 55 -29.48 -9.53 9.90
CA LEU A 55 -30.63 -10.35 9.47
C LEU A 55 -31.03 -10.11 8.01
N ASN A 56 -30.55 -9.03 7.39
CA ASN A 56 -30.78 -8.70 5.99
C ASN A 56 -29.46 -8.19 5.37
N TYR A 57 -29.17 -8.62 4.14
CA TYR A 57 -28.18 -7.93 3.31
C TYR A 57 -28.95 -6.98 2.37
N SER A 58 -28.42 -5.80 2.11
CA SER A 58 -28.88 -4.97 1.01
C SER A 58 -27.77 -4.94 -0.03
N GLN A 59 -28.13 -4.87 -1.30
CA GLN A 59 -27.17 -4.84 -2.40
C GLN A 59 -27.42 -3.67 -3.34
N THR A 60 -27.95 -2.59 -2.79
CA THR A 60 -28.17 -1.32 -3.49
C THR A 60 -26.94 -0.40 -3.43
N GLY A 61 -25.83 -0.86 -2.81
CA GLY A 61 -24.63 -0.07 -2.63
C GLY A 61 -23.94 0.30 -3.96
N GLU A 62 -23.60 1.57 -4.12
CA GLU A 62 -22.65 2.08 -5.11
C GLU A 62 -21.51 2.81 -4.40
N VAL A 63 -20.28 2.48 -4.79
CA VAL A 63 -19.07 3.15 -4.32
C VAL A 63 -18.32 3.71 -5.54
N GLU A 64 -17.96 4.99 -5.48
CA GLU A 64 -17.15 5.67 -6.50
C GLU A 64 -15.74 5.95 -5.95
N SER A 65 -14.73 5.53 -6.71
CA SER A 65 -13.32 5.79 -6.45
C SER A 65 -12.74 6.64 -7.58
N LYS A 66 -12.28 7.84 -7.25
CA LYS A 66 -11.58 8.74 -8.17
C LYS A 66 -10.19 9.00 -7.65
N GLY A 67 -9.21 9.04 -8.53
CA GLY A 67 -7.85 9.20 -8.05
C GLY A 67 -6.83 9.46 -9.12
N ALA A 68 -5.59 9.57 -8.65
CA ALA A 68 -4.41 9.70 -9.47
C ALA A 68 -3.29 8.84 -8.88
N GLU A 69 -2.49 8.23 -9.74
CA GLU A 69 -1.32 7.45 -9.35
C GLU A 69 -0.10 7.95 -10.11
N LEU A 70 1.02 7.97 -9.40
CA LEU A 70 2.34 8.29 -9.91
C LEU A 70 3.30 7.18 -9.50
N SER A 71 4.07 6.67 -10.44
CA SER A 71 5.11 5.66 -10.20
C SER A 71 6.38 5.99 -10.97
N ILE A 72 7.50 5.98 -10.26
CA ILE A 72 8.83 6.20 -10.80
C ILE A 72 9.74 5.07 -10.30
N VAL A 73 10.40 4.39 -11.22
CA VAL A 73 11.48 3.45 -10.94
C VAL A 73 12.67 3.85 -11.80
N SER A 74 13.81 4.12 -11.21
CA SER A 74 14.98 4.67 -11.90
C SER A 74 16.27 3.99 -11.46
N ARG A 75 17.20 3.83 -12.39
CA ARG A 75 18.60 3.47 -12.15
C ARG A 75 19.50 4.56 -12.72
N PRO A 76 19.61 5.72 -12.02
CA PRO A 76 20.38 6.85 -12.55
C PRO A 76 21.88 6.56 -12.69
N ALA A 77 22.37 5.52 -12.03
CA ALA A 77 23.70 4.96 -12.19
C ALA A 77 23.64 3.44 -11.96
N ASP A 78 24.65 2.70 -12.40
CA ASP A 78 24.71 1.22 -12.28
C ASP A 78 24.57 0.72 -10.84
N ASN A 79 24.94 1.58 -9.88
CA ASN A 79 24.98 1.26 -8.46
C ASN A 79 23.94 2.01 -7.63
N VAL A 80 22.94 2.64 -8.26
CA VAL A 80 21.86 3.37 -7.60
C VAL A 80 20.51 2.90 -8.10
N THR A 81 19.61 2.50 -7.21
CA THR A 81 18.18 2.35 -7.52
C THR A 81 17.36 3.37 -6.75
N LEU A 82 16.39 3.98 -7.42
CA LEU A 82 15.40 4.85 -6.81
C LEU A 82 14.00 4.39 -7.20
N ILE A 83 13.09 4.36 -6.23
CA ILE A 83 11.68 4.06 -6.41
C ILE A 83 10.87 5.13 -5.68
N ALA A 84 9.91 5.75 -6.36
CA ALA A 84 8.97 6.68 -5.75
C ALA A 84 7.57 6.42 -6.27
N ASN A 85 6.59 6.37 -5.37
CA ASN A 85 5.18 6.21 -5.73
C ASN A 85 4.31 7.13 -4.91
N TYR A 86 3.25 7.64 -5.53
CA TYR A 86 2.22 8.44 -4.87
C TYR A 86 0.85 8.03 -5.38
N ALA A 87 -0.12 7.91 -4.48
CA ALA A 87 -1.50 7.62 -4.80
C ALA A 87 -2.41 8.61 -4.08
N TYR A 88 -3.32 9.22 -4.84
CA TYR A 88 -4.45 9.99 -4.33
C TYR A 88 -5.74 9.20 -4.59
N THR A 89 -6.51 8.91 -3.54
CA THR A 89 -7.74 8.11 -3.62
C THR A 89 -8.90 8.79 -2.90
N HIS A 90 -9.80 9.36 -3.68
CA HIS A 90 -11.10 9.85 -3.22
C HIS A 90 -12.16 8.76 -3.40
N LEU A 91 -12.49 8.08 -2.30
CA LEU A 91 -13.47 7.00 -2.26
C LEU A 91 -14.70 7.44 -1.47
N ILE A 92 -15.90 7.29 -2.04
CA ILE A 92 -17.16 7.69 -1.43
C ILE A 92 -18.28 6.71 -1.77
N ASN A 93 -19.18 6.46 -0.82
CA ASN A 93 -20.43 5.75 -1.09
C ASN A 93 -21.40 6.71 -1.81
N THR A 94 -21.68 6.48 -3.09
CA THR A 94 -22.58 7.31 -3.89
C THR A 94 -24.05 6.90 -3.73
N GLU A 95 -24.31 5.62 -3.49
CA GLU A 95 -25.61 5.06 -3.14
C GLU A 95 -25.43 4.09 -1.95
N ASP A 96 -26.07 4.35 -0.82
CA ASP A 96 -26.07 3.48 0.37
C ASP A 96 -27.21 3.90 1.30
N ASP A 97 -27.90 2.96 1.95
CA ASP A 97 -29.05 3.28 2.81
C ASP A 97 -28.66 4.03 4.10
N LYS A 98 -27.41 3.91 4.56
CA LYS A 98 -26.92 4.43 5.84
C LYS A 98 -25.71 5.34 5.72
N TYR A 99 -24.83 5.05 4.78
CA TYR A 99 -23.51 5.67 4.64
C TYR A 99 -23.39 6.50 3.36
N GLN A 100 -24.50 6.93 2.76
CA GLN A 100 -24.46 7.76 1.55
C GLN A 100 -23.69 9.06 1.78
N GLY A 101 -22.80 9.39 0.84
CA GLY A 101 -21.91 10.55 0.94
C GLY A 101 -20.78 10.40 1.95
N LYS A 102 -20.66 9.23 2.60
CA LYS A 102 -19.59 8.92 3.56
C LYS A 102 -18.42 8.24 2.86
N ARG A 103 -17.24 8.47 3.40
CA ARG A 103 -16.00 7.80 2.99
C ARG A 103 -15.92 6.45 3.71
N PRO A 104 -15.64 5.35 2.98
CA PRO A 104 -15.31 4.08 3.61
C PRO A 104 -14.09 4.20 4.54
N THR A 105 -14.04 3.35 5.56
CA THR A 105 -12.89 3.24 6.47
C THR A 105 -11.72 2.54 5.77
N GLN A 106 -10.54 2.56 6.41
CA GLN A 106 -9.33 1.84 5.96
C GLN A 106 -8.72 2.29 4.61
N VAL A 107 -9.24 3.38 4.01
CA VAL A 107 -8.74 3.93 2.73
C VAL A 107 -8.17 5.33 2.95
N PRO A 108 -6.83 5.51 2.92
CA PRO A 108 -6.23 6.83 3.04
C PRO A 108 -6.44 7.63 1.75
N GLU A 109 -6.64 8.94 1.89
CA GLU A 109 -6.71 9.83 0.72
C GLU A 109 -5.39 9.97 -0.01
N ASN A 110 -4.28 9.91 0.74
CA ASN A 110 -2.95 10.11 0.22
C ASN A 110 -2.05 9.00 0.75
N ALA A 111 -1.34 8.31 -0.14
CA ALA A 111 -0.30 7.37 0.20
C ALA A 111 0.95 7.66 -0.62
N PHE A 112 2.12 7.53 0.00
CA PHE A 112 3.40 7.77 -0.64
C PHE A 112 4.43 6.75 -0.17
N ASN A 113 5.31 6.32 -1.07
CA ASN A 113 6.50 5.59 -0.69
C ASN A 113 7.71 6.06 -1.51
N LEU A 114 8.87 6.03 -0.86
CA LEU A 114 10.16 6.32 -1.45
C LEU A 114 11.16 5.28 -0.97
N TRP A 115 11.98 4.78 -1.88
CA TRP A 115 13.09 3.89 -1.59
C TRP A 115 14.28 4.30 -2.43
N GLY A 116 15.45 4.25 -1.81
CA GLY A 116 16.72 4.38 -2.52
C GLY A 116 17.73 3.38 -1.98
N ASP A 117 18.53 2.83 -2.87
CA ASP A 117 19.71 2.07 -2.50
C ASP A 117 20.96 2.48 -3.28
N TYR A 118 22.10 2.21 -2.66
CA TYR A 118 23.42 2.46 -3.21
C TYR A 118 24.31 1.24 -2.98
N THR A 119 24.93 0.74 -4.04
CA THR A 119 25.95 -0.31 -3.99
C THR A 119 27.34 0.30 -4.12
N PHE A 120 28.24 -0.08 -3.24
CA PHE A 120 29.64 0.30 -3.31
C PHE A 120 30.34 -0.70 -4.24
N ASP A 121 30.87 -0.23 -5.38
CA ASP A 121 31.57 -1.11 -6.33
C ASP A 121 33.04 -0.72 -6.54
N ASN A 122 33.40 0.56 -6.38
CA ASN A 122 34.75 1.08 -6.64
C ASN A 122 35.42 1.70 -5.40
N THR A 123 35.11 1.19 -4.21
CA THR A 123 35.63 1.71 -2.93
C THR A 123 36.12 0.55 -2.05
N PRO A 124 36.81 0.81 -0.91
CA PRO A 124 37.15 -0.23 0.06
C PRO A 124 35.94 -0.99 0.62
N LEU A 125 34.72 -0.47 0.45
CA LEU A 125 33.47 -1.12 0.86
C LEU A 125 32.82 -1.92 -0.27
N ARG A 126 33.58 -2.25 -1.33
CA ARG A 126 33.07 -3.01 -2.48
C ARG A 126 32.23 -4.20 -2.03
N GLY A 127 31.05 -4.37 -2.62
CA GLY A 127 30.09 -5.42 -2.26
C GLY A 127 29.07 -5.05 -1.20
N LEU A 128 29.25 -3.93 -0.49
CA LEU A 128 28.25 -3.38 0.41
C LEU A 128 27.14 -2.72 -0.40
N MET A 129 25.89 -2.98 -0.03
CA MET A 129 24.74 -2.19 -0.46
C MET A 129 24.03 -1.66 0.78
N LEU A 130 23.65 -0.38 0.74
CA LEU A 130 22.86 0.28 1.77
C LEU A 130 21.58 0.82 1.13
N GLY A 131 20.46 0.62 1.81
CA GLY A 131 19.14 1.05 1.36
C GLY A 131 18.38 1.74 2.48
N ALA A 132 17.59 2.73 2.09
CA ALA A 132 16.70 3.44 2.99
C ALA A 132 15.40 3.78 2.28
N GLY A 133 14.30 3.82 3.03
CA GLY A 133 13.02 4.22 2.51
C GLY A 133 12.11 4.86 3.54
N ALA A 134 11.08 5.51 3.02
CA ALA A 134 10.01 6.13 3.78
C ALA A 134 8.65 5.73 3.19
N ARG A 135 7.66 5.53 4.06
CA ARG A 135 6.28 5.20 3.69
C ARG A 135 5.34 6.09 4.47
N TYR A 136 4.48 6.82 3.77
CA TYR A 136 3.43 7.65 4.34
C TYR A 136 2.06 7.06 4.02
N THR A 137 1.24 6.94 5.07
CA THR A 137 -0.17 6.58 4.98
C THR A 137 -0.96 7.74 5.56
N GLY A 138 -1.81 8.36 4.75
CA GLY A 138 -2.62 9.51 5.16
C GLY A 138 -3.72 9.15 6.16
N PRO A 139 -4.45 10.17 6.66
CA PRO A 139 -5.56 9.96 7.57
C PRO A 139 -6.64 9.04 7.00
N MET A 140 -7.25 8.24 7.86
CA MET A 140 -8.34 7.31 7.51
C MET A 140 -9.50 7.50 8.47
N GLU A 141 -10.73 7.36 7.98
CA GLU A 141 -11.92 7.41 8.83
C GLU A 141 -11.91 6.24 9.82
N ILE A 142 -12.25 6.51 11.08
CA ILE A 142 -12.32 5.48 12.14
C ILE A 142 -13.60 4.65 11.99
N SER A 143 -14.72 5.29 11.63
CA SER A 143 -16.04 4.65 11.52
C SER A 143 -16.68 4.89 10.14
N PRO A 144 -17.53 3.97 9.65
CA PRO A 144 -18.25 4.14 8.38
C PRO A 144 -19.25 5.31 8.41
N ASN A 145 -19.72 5.73 9.59
CA ASN A 145 -20.56 6.91 9.77
C ASN A 145 -19.79 8.24 9.55
N ASN A 146 -18.44 8.20 9.59
CA ASN A 146 -17.54 9.36 9.65
C ASN A 146 -17.89 10.33 10.80
N ASP A 147 -18.20 9.79 11.98
CA ASP A 147 -18.58 10.54 13.19
C ASP A 147 -17.57 10.37 14.34
N ALA A 148 -16.68 9.38 14.26
CA ALA A 148 -15.66 9.08 15.25
C ALA A 148 -14.33 9.80 15.02
N GLY A 149 -14.26 10.68 14.02
CA GLY A 149 -13.02 11.32 13.57
C GLY A 149 -12.13 10.40 12.72
N LYS A 150 -10.88 10.82 12.53
CA LYS A 150 -9.91 10.14 11.67
C LYS A 150 -8.70 9.65 12.47
N LEU A 151 -8.18 8.49 12.09
CA LEU A 151 -6.81 8.11 12.42
C LEU A 151 -5.86 9.13 11.80
N GLY A 152 -4.87 9.58 12.57
CA GLY A 152 -3.84 10.48 12.07
C GLY A 152 -2.99 9.81 10.99
N GLY A 153 -2.43 10.63 10.09
CA GLY A 153 -1.44 10.14 9.12
C GLY A 153 -0.19 9.60 9.80
N THR A 154 0.44 8.60 9.20
CA THR A 154 1.64 7.94 9.74
C THR A 154 2.77 7.98 8.72
N MET A 155 3.98 8.19 9.22
CA MET A 155 5.22 8.11 8.45
C MET A 155 6.11 7.04 9.09
N GLN A 156 6.54 6.06 8.30
CA GLN A 156 7.42 4.98 8.70
C GLN A 156 8.71 5.04 7.87
N TYR A 157 9.82 4.64 8.48
CA TYR A 157 11.12 4.61 7.83
C TYR A 157 11.72 3.20 7.94
N ASP A 158 12.36 2.77 6.86
CA ASP A 158 12.93 1.43 6.72
C ASP A 158 14.39 1.55 6.26
N LEU A 159 15.24 0.61 6.70
CA LEU A 159 16.64 0.50 6.33
C LEU A 159 16.97 -0.92 5.89
N ALA A 160 17.91 -1.06 4.97
CA ALA A 160 18.49 -2.34 4.57
C ALA A 160 19.99 -2.23 4.36
N ALA A 161 20.68 -3.33 4.57
CA ALA A 161 22.08 -3.50 4.21
C ALA A 161 22.30 -4.92 3.66
N SER A 162 23.20 -5.06 2.71
CA SER A 162 23.69 -6.37 2.29
C SER A 162 25.17 -6.32 1.93
N TYR A 163 25.86 -7.45 2.04
CA TYR A 163 27.28 -7.53 1.72
C TYR A 163 27.60 -8.84 0.99
N ARG A 164 28.27 -8.73 -0.17
CA ARG A 164 28.80 -9.86 -0.92
C ARG A 164 30.09 -10.34 -0.27
N MET A 165 30.06 -11.49 0.40
CA MET A 165 31.17 -11.97 1.22
C MET A 165 32.41 -12.35 0.39
N GLY A 166 32.22 -12.71 -0.88
CA GLY A 166 33.31 -12.98 -1.83
C GLY A 166 34.29 -11.82 -2.02
N GLU A 167 33.87 -10.58 -1.76
CA GLU A 167 34.72 -9.38 -1.89
C GLU A 167 35.77 -9.27 -0.76
N ILE A 168 35.55 -9.97 0.38
CA ILE A 168 36.52 -10.04 1.49
C ILE A 168 37.23 -11.38 1.50
N LEU A 169 36.48 -12.47 1.33
CA LEU A 169 37.00 -13.84 1.38
C LEU A 169 36.60 -14.55 0.09
N PRO A 170 37.53 -14.79 -0.86
CA PRO A 170 37.23 -15.47 -2.10
C PRO A 170 36.61 -16.87 -1.91
N SER A 171 36.89 -17.54 -0.79
CA SER A 171 36.26 -18.81 -0.44
C SER A 171 34.76 -18.72 -0.11
N LEU A 172 34.23 -17.51 0.04
CA LEU A 172 32.81 -17.22 0.27
C LEU A 172 32.14 -16.58 -0.95
N GLU A 173 32.69 -16.79 -2.15
CA GLU A 173 32.04 -16.40 -3.41
C GLU A 173 30.61 -16.97 -3.49
N GLY A 174 29.68 -16.19 -4.03
CA GLY A 174 28.25 -16.55 -4.07
C GLY A 174 27.47 -16.30 -2.76
N LEU A 175 28.14 -16.16 -1.61
CA LEU A 175 27.48 -15.85 -0.32
C LEU A 175 27.21 -14.35 -0.17
N THR A 176 25.96 -14.01 0.16
CA THR A 176 25.53 -12.64 0.52
C THR A 176 24.85 -12.64 1.88
N LEU A 177 25.32 -11.79 2.79
CA LEU A 177 24.65 -11.51 4.06
C LEU A 177 23.72 -10.31 3.89
N LYS A 178 22.55 -10.35 4.55
CA LYS A 178 21.50 -9.33 4.45
C LYS A 178 20.96 -9.00 5.83
N ALA A 179 20.70 -7.73 6.06
CA ALA A 179 20.04 -7.23 7.24
C ALA A 179 19.02 -6.15 6.85
N SER A 180 17.88 -6.11 7.52
CA SER A 180 16.93 -5.00 7.37
C SER A 180 16.25 -4.67 8.68
N ALA A 181 15.82 -3.41 8.79
CA ALA A 181 15.06 -2.89 9.89
C ALA A 181 13.87 -2.10 9.33
N GLN A 182 12.66 -2.53 9.66
CA GLN A 182 11.43 -1.88 9.21
C GLN A 182 10.80 -1.13 10.37
N ASN A 183 10.18 0.01 10.08
CA ASN A 183 9.60 0.92 11.07
C ASN A 183 10.62 1.30 12.17
N ILE A 184 11.78 1.83 11.77
CA ILE A 184 12.93 2.05 12.68
C ILE A 184 12.64 3.03 13.83
N THR A 185 11.71 3.96 13.61
CA THR A 185 11.22 4.91 14.62
C THR A 185 10.20 4.29 15.58
N ASN A 186 9.85 3.02 15.37
CA ASN A 186 8.83 2.28 16.11
C ASN A 186 7.50 3.05 16.20
N LYS A 187 7.08 3.62 15.07
CA LYS A 187 5.81 4.35 14.98
C LYS A 187 4.66 3.35 15.08
N GLU A 188 3.82 3.53 16.09
CA GLU A 188 2.56 2.79 16.19
C GLU A 188 1.64 3.18 15.02
N THR A 189 1.07 2.17 14.37
CA THR A 189 0.14 2.33 13.25
C THR A 189 -1.14 1.60 13.59
N LEU A 190 -2.27 2.15 13.18
CA LEU A 190 -3.60 1.60 13.44
C LEU A 190 -4.37 1.55 12.14
N THR A 191 -5.27 0.58 12.04
CA THR A 191 -6.32 0.52 11.03
C THR A 191 -7.60 0.11 11.72
N CYS A 192 -8.68 0.86 11.51
CA CYS A 192 -9.95 0.62 12.19
C CYS A 192 -11.04 0.34 11.15
N TYR A 193 -11.88 -0.65 11.45
CA TYR A 193 -13.14 -0.86 10.76
C TYR A 193 -14.24 0.02 11.35
N ASP A 194 -14.27 0.15 12.69
CA ASP A 194 -15.10 1.08 13.46
C ASP A 194 -14.38 1.49 14.77
N ALA A 195 -15.04 2.27 15.63
CA ALA A 195 -14.46 2.78 16.88
C ALA A 195 -14.09 1.70 17.93
N THR A 196 -14.56 0.46 17.74
CA THR A 196 -14.32 -0.67 18.64
C THR A 196 -13.47 -1.78 18.02
N ASN A 197 -13.33 -1.78 16.69
CA ASN A 197 -12.61 -2.79 15.92
C ASN A 197 -11.40 -2.16 15.22
N CYS A 198 -10.27 -2.14 15.92
CA CYS A 198 -9.00 -1.61 15.41
C CYS A 198 -7.88 -2.65 15.53
N TRP A 199 -7.00 -2.69 14.54
CA TRP A 199 -5.82 -3.54 14.51
C TRP A 199 -4.55 -2.69 14.52
N ILE A 200 -3.62 -3.11 15.37
CA ILE A 200 -2.28 -2.52 15.44
C ILE A 200 -1.46 -3.08 14.29
N GLY A 201 -0.84 -2.18 13.52
CA GLY A 201 0.10 -2.54 12.47
C GLY A 201 1.44 -2.99 13.06
N ARG A 202 2.35 -3.43 12.20
CA ARG A 202 3.58 -4.05 12.66
C ARG A 202 4.54 -3.06 13.32
N ASP A 203 4.97 -3.41 14.52
CA ASP A 203 6.05 -2.73 15.25
C ASP A 203 7.39 -2.86 14.53
N ARG A 204 8.40 -2.16 15.05
CA ARG A 204 9.77 -2.25 14.54
C ARG A 204 10.23 -3.69 14.44
N THR A 205 10.59 -4.10 13.22
CA THR A 205 10.99 -5.48 12.93
C THR A 205 12.40 -5.51 12.36
N TYR A 206 13.24 -6.41 12.87
CA TYR A 206 14.56 -6.68 12.30
C TYR A 206 14.55 -8.04 11.61
N GLN A 207 15.22 -8.14 10.46
CA GLN A 207 15.40 -9.38 9.73
C GLN A 207 16.86 -9.54 9.35
N LEU A 208 17.38 -10.74 9.55
CA LEU A 208 18.73 -11.14 9.12
C LEU A 208 18.57 -12.33 8.18
N GLY A 209 19.40 -12.38 7.14
CA GLY A 209 19.37 -13.46 6.16
C GLY A 209 20.72 -13.69 5.53
N ALA A 210 20.92 -14.89 5.02
CA ALA A 210 22.02 -15.26 4.17
C ALA A 210 21.46 -15.92 2.91
N SER A 211 22.06 -15.63 1.76
CA SER A 211 21.72 -16.29 0.50
C SER A 211 23.00 -16.74 -0.19
N TYR A 212 22.97 -17.92 -0.79
CA TYR A 212 24.08 -18.47 -1.57
C TYR A 212 23.60 -18.75 -2.99
N SER A 213 24.41 -18.38 -3.99
CA SER A 213 24.18 -18.67 -5.41
C SER A 213 25.39 -19.41 -5.98
N PHE A 214 25.14 -20.44 -6.79
CA PHE A 214 26.14 -21.27 -7.46
C PHE A 214 26.34 -20.87 -8.91
#